data_AF-A0A380HKP2-F1
#
_entry.id   AF-A0A380HKP2-F1
#
_cell.length_a   1.000
_cell.length_b   1.000
_cell.length_c   1.000
_cell.angle_alpha   90.00
_cell.angle_beta   90.00
_cell.angle_gamma   90.00
#
_symmetry.space_group_name_H-M   'P 1'
#
loop_
_entity.id
_entity.type
_entity.pdbx_description
1 polymer ?
#
loop_
_entity_poly.entity_id
_entity_poly.type
_entity_poly.pdbx_seq_one_letter_code
_entity_poly.pdbx_strand_id
1 'polypeptide(L)'
;MEGINKEILNVFEKNNLNIPNIPENRNYWLLRTEGGNWYEEFTSEKFIAIGWNKLDKKDYCESVNKELALRILDNYYPENKQQTLVINNINKFYNKMKIGDIVILPSEGSQVLMFCEITSDVYNQNISQTEIDEGNCPYVKRRKIKTIKLISKRNLDLKLFKMLQSHHTISDINDYSNEIDSSLHDFYVKGEKIVYSIKINKKTTLSAENLRTLTNIPWIANEYLHNDFYNLSDLMSTIYIKSPGKQEYEGKGKNAAKYFVGFCIISNILLGGKVEIKNFTIETNGLAEEYIKINEQKLKEDHEKNRHQEEMEKLKLQGEAEVPDINKYKKTPN
;
A
#
# COMPACT_ATOMS: atom_id res chain seq x y z
N MET A 1 0.44 -23.90 -0.46
CA MET A 1 0.95 -22.51 -0.46
C MET A 1 2.01 -22.31 -1.55
N GLU A 2 3.24 -22.86 -1.47
CA GLU A 2 4.26 -22.63 -2.53
C GLU A 2 3.89 -23.17 -3.93
N GLY A 3 3.09 -24.24 -4.02
CA GLY A 3 2.67 -24.83 -5.30
C GLY A 3 1.77 -23.91 -6.15
N ILE A 4 0.71 -23.35 -5.54
CA ILE A 4 -0.27 -22.50 -6.24
C ILE A 4 0.36 -21.17 -6.70
N ASN A 5 1.20 -20.55 -5.86
CA ASN A 5 1.95 -19.35 -6.25
C ASN A 5 2.79 -19.59 -7.51
N LYS A 6 3.47 -20.74 -7.58
CA LYS A 6 4.28 -21.13 -8.74
C LYS A 6 3.43 -21.37 -9.98
N GLU A 7 2.26 -21.99 -9.83
CA GLU A 7 1.31 -22.19 -10.94
C GLU A 7 0.80 -20.85 -11.50
N ILE A 8 0.43 -19.90 -10.64
CA ILE A 8 0.04 -18.54 -11.04
C ILE A 8 1.16 -17.87 -11.84
N LEU A 9 2.40 -17.89 -11.33
CA LEU A 9 3.54 -17.28 -12.02
C LEU A 9 3.83 -17.95 -13.36
N ASN A 10 3.73 -19.27 -13.45
CA ASN A 10 3.89 -20.00 -14.70
C ASN A 10 2.86 -19.58 -15.77
N VAL A 11 1.62 -19.26 -15.38
CA VAL A 11 0.60 -18.74 -16.32
C VAL A 11 1.04 -17.40 -16.88
N PHE A 12 1.52 -16.46 -16.04
CA PHE A 12 2.04 -15.18 -16.52
C PHE A 12 3.26 -15.34 -17.42
N GLU A 13 4.21 -16.19 -17.02
CA GLU A 13 5.43 -16.42 -17.77
C GLU A 13 5.19 -17.00 -19.17
N LYS A 14 4.25 -17.95 -19.30
CA LYS A 14 3.82 -18.51 -20.61
C LYS A 14 3.21 -17.46 -21.53
N ASN A 15 2.71 -16.36 -20.98
CA ASN A 15 2.18 -15.22 -21.71
C ASN A 15 3.19 -14.06 -21.82
N ASN A 16 4.48 -14.35 -21.61
CA ASN A 16 5.59 -13.38 -21.68
C ASN A 16 5.48 -12.21 -20.68
N LEU A 17 4.76 -12.40 -19.57
CA LEU A 17 4.62 -11.45 -18.49
C LEU A 17 5.48 -11.85 -17.28
N ASN A 18 6.29 -10.93 -16.79
CA ASN A 18 7.09 -11.05 -15.59
C ASN A 18 6.48 -10.18 -14.48
N ILE A 19 5.45 -10.73 -13.82
CA ILE A 19 4.73 -10.03 -12.75
C ILE A 19 5.54 -10.13 -11.44
N PRO A 20 5.74 -9.03 -10.69
CA PRO A 20 6.41 -9.07 -9.39
C PRO A 20 5.80 -10.09 -8.43
N ASN A 21 6.60 -10.99 -7.88
CA ASN A 21 6.20 -11.91 -6.80
C ASN A 21 6.69 -11.37 -5.45
N ILE A 22 5.75 -10.96 -4.60
CA ILE A 22 6.02 -10.44 -3.26
C ILE A 22 5.97 -11.61 -2.26
N PRO A 23 7.04 -11.87 -1.49
CA PRO A 23 7.03 -12.90 -0.46
C PRO A 23 6.00 -12.59 0.64
N GLU A 24 5.23 -13.59 1.08
CA GLU A 24 4.23 -13.41 2.15
C GLU A 24 4.85 -13.08 3.52
N ASN A 25 6.08 -13.54 3.75
CA ASN A 25 6.82 -13.35 4.98
C ASN A 25 7.74 -12.11 4.99
N ARG A 26 7.65 -11.26 3.96
CA ARG A 26 8.40 -10.00 3.86
C ARG A 26 7.99 -9.08 5.01
N ASN A 27 8.96 -8.52 5.72
CA ASN A 27 8.71 -7.53 6.77
C ASN A 27 8.91 -6.11 6.26
N TYR A 28 8.28 -5.18 6.96
CA TYR A 28 8.27 -3.76 6.64
C TYR A 28 8.70 -2.96 7.86
N TRP A 29 9.65 -2.05 7.65
CA TRP A 29 10.31 -1.30 8.71
C TRP A 29 10.29 0.19 8.41
N LEU A 30 10.01 1.01 9.42
CA LEU A 30 10.33 2.44 9.40
C LEU A 30 11.65 2.63 10.14
N LEU A 31 12.67 3.16 9.47
CA LEU A 31 13.94 3.52 10.11
C LEU A 31 14.12 5.03 10.04
N ARG A 32 14.15 5.69 11.19
CA ARG A 32 14.41 7.13 11.28
C ARG A 32 15.90 7.43 11.19
N THR A 33 16.24 8.43 10.40
CA THR A 33 17.60 8.90 10.10
C THR A 33 18.05 10.02 11.03
N GLU A 34 17.72 9.91 12.33
CA GLU A 34 17.95 10.95 13.35
C GLU A 34 17.41 12.33 12.95
N GLY A 35 16.09 12.45 12.85
CA GLY A 35 15.45 13.71 12.46
C GLY A 35 15.61 14.07 10.98
N GLY A 36 16.36 13.28 10.21
CA GLY A 36 16.67 13.56 8.80
C GLY A 36 18.16 13.69 8.52
N ASN A 37 18.99 13.85 9.56
CA ASN A 37 20.43 14.14 9.45
C ASN A 37 21.17 13.15 8.55
N TRP A 38 20.85 11.86 8.65
CA TRP A 38 21.53 10.81 7.87
C TRP A 38 20.79 10.40 6.60
N TYR A 39 19.68 11.08 6.26
CA TYR A 39 18.86 10.70 5.12
C TYR A 39 19.67 10.76 3.81
N GLU A 40 20.31 11.90 3.53
CA GLU A 40 21.02 12.10 2.26
C GLU A 40 22.13 11.06 2.08
N GLU A 41 23.00 10.86 3.07
CA GLU A 41 24.08 9.86 3.00
C GLU A 41 23.54 8.43 2.86
N PHE A 42 22.52 8.04 3.63
CA PHE A 42 21.94 6.69 3.51
C PHE A 42 21.37 6.45 2.11
N THR A 43 20.78 7.49 1.51
CA THR A 43 20.22 7.42 0.16
C THR A 43 21.29 7.39 -0.93
N SER A 44 22.33 8.22 -0.84
CA SER A 44 23.38 8.33 -1.86
C SER A 44 24.28 7.11 -1.85
N GLU A 45 24.71 6.70 -0.65
CA GLU A 45 25.65 5.60 -0.43
C GLU A 45 24.96 4.23 -0.31
N LYS A 46 23.63 4.21 -0.38
CA LYS A 46 22.81 2.98 -0.45
C LYS A 46 23.05 2.04 0.73
N PHE A 47 23.07 2.60 1.94
CA PHE A 47 23.08 1.83 3.18
C PHE A 47 22.09 2.38 4.20
N ILE A 48 21.74 1.56 5.18
CA ILE A 48 21.12 1.98 6.43
C ILE A 48 22.04 1.68 7.59
N ALA A 49 22.01 2.52 8.62
CA ALA A 49 22.80 2.31 9.83
C ALA A 49 22.03 2.63 11.10
N ILE A 50 22.54 2.15 12.22
CA ILE A 50 22.02 2.43 13.56
C ILE A 50 23.19 2.74 14.51
N GLY A 51 22.98 3.71 15.41
CA GLY A 51 23.95 4.15 16.41
C GLY A 51 24.28 3.13 17.51
N TRP A 52 24.72 3.62 18.67
CA TRP A 52 25.19 2.81 19.80
C TRP A 52 26.33 1.87 19.40
N ASN A 53 27.39 2.43 18.80
CA ASN A 53 28.54 1.70 18.25
C ASN A 53 29.23 0.75 19.23
N LYS A 54 29.14 0.93 20.55
CA LYS A 54 29.69 -0.05 21.52
C LYS A 54 28.89 -1.34 21.61
N LEU A 55 27.66 -1.35 21.09
CA LEU A 55 26.86 -2.55 20.88
C LEU A 55 26.98 -2.95 19.40
N ASP A 56 28.13 -3.52 19.02
CA ASP A 56 28.54 -3.86 17.64
C ASP A 56 28.42 -5.35 17.29
N LYS A 57 27.84 -6.15 18.20
CA LYS A 57 27.65 -7.59 18.05
C LYS A 57 26.20 -7.99 18.28
N LYS A 58 25.80 -9.05 17.57
CA LYS A 58 24.48 -9.68 17.70
C LYS A 58 24.22 -10.17 19.13
N ASP A 59 25.26 -10.69 19.78
CA ASP A 59 25.21 -11.37 21.08
C ASP A 59 24.65 -10.49 22.19
N TYR A 60 24.80 -9.16 22.12
CA TYR A 60 24.24 -8.22 23.10
C TYR A 60 22.71 -8.25 23.19
N CYS A 61 22.05 -8.82 22.18
CA CYS A 61 20.60 -8.96 22.13
C CYS A 61 20.10 -10.25 22.79
N GLU A 62 21.00 -11.17 23.14
CA GLU A 62 20.66 -12.43 23.79
C GLU A 62 20.40 -12.21 25.29
N SER A 63 19.46 -12.97 25.85
CA SER A 63 19.06 -12.83 27.26
C SER A 63 20.26 -12.95 28.22
N VAL A 64 21.21 -13.84 27.90
CA VAL A 64 22.42 -14.11 28.69
C VAL A 64 23.38 -12.92 28.73
N ASN A 65 23.38 -12.06 27.71
CA ASN A 65 24.29 -10.92 27.58
C ASN A 65 23.60 -9.58 27.86
N LYS A 66 22.33 -9.60 28.27
CA LYS A 66 21.54 -8.39 28.48
C LYS A 66 22.15 -7.49 29.57
N GLU A 67 22.67 -8.08 30.65
CA GLU A 67 23.31 -7.31 31.73
C GLU A 67 24.59 -6.61 31.26
N LEU A 68 25.39 -7.29 30.42
CA LEU A 68 26.56 -6.69 29.79
C LEU A 68 26.18 -5.53 28.88
N ALA A 69 25.14 -5.70 28.05
CA ALA A 69 24.63 -4.65 27.17
C ALA A 69 24.17 -3.42 27.98
N LEU A 70 23.47 -3.62 29.09
CA LEU A 70 23.04 -2.54 29.98
C LEU A 70 24.24 -1.80 30.58
N ARG A 71 25.26 -2.51 31.08
CA ARG A 71 26.49 -1.88 31.60
C ARG A 71 27.23 -1.07 30.53
N ILE A 72 27.28 -1.55 29.29
CA ILE A 72 27.86 -0.79 28.17
C ILE A 72 27.06 0.50 27.92
N LEU A 73 25.73 0.43 27.98
CA LEU A 73 24.87 1.61 27.82
C LEU A 73 25.08 2.61 28.96
N ASP A 74 25.17 2.18 30.21
CA ASP A 74 25.45 3.06 31.35
C ASP A 74 26.79 3.79 31.21
N ASN A 75 27.83 3.08 30.76
CA ASN A 75 29.18 3.61 30.70
C ASN A 75 29.43 4.54 29.50
N TYR A 76 28.84 4.24 28.35
CA TYR A 76 29.15 4.94 27.10
C TYR A 76 28.00 5.82 26.57
N TYR A 77 26.78 5.61 27.06
CA TYR A 77 25.56 6.32 26.63
C TYR A 77 24.67 6.70 27.84
N PRO A 78 25.21 7.32 28.90
CA PRO A 78 24.48 7.61 30.14
C PRO A 78 23.25 8.52 29.94
N GLU A 79 23.21 9.29 28.86
CA GLU A 79 22.10 10.13 28.46
C GLU A 79 20.88 9.32 27.98
N ASN A 80 21.08 8.10 27.48
CA ASN A 80 20.00 7.23 26.99
C ASN A 80 19.26 6.55 28.15
N LYS A 81 18.31 7.25 28.76
CA LYS A 81 17.46 6.73 29.86
C LYS A 81 16.56 5.54 29.48
N GLN A 82 16.40 5.24 28.19
CA GLN A 82 15.52 4.18 27.68
C GLN A 82 16.32 3.00 27.10
N GLN A 83 17.26 2.46 27.89
CA GLN A 83 18.20 1.43 27.47
C GLN A 83 17.54 0.17 26.88
N THR A 84 16.40 -0.26 27.43
CA THR A 84 15.63 -1.38 26.87
C THR A 84 15.18 -1.12 25.44
N LEU A 85 14.82 0.12 25.09
CA LEU A 85 14.46 0.48 23.71
C LEU A 85 15.68 0.44 22.79
N VAL A 86 16.85 0.87 23.28
CA VAL A 86 18.11 0.76 22.55
C VAL A 86 18.38 -0.70 22.21
N ILE A 87 18.38 -1.59 23.20
CA ILE A 87 18.59 -3.03 22.99
C ILE A 87 17.55 -3.60 22.02
N ASN A 88 16.29 -3.18 22.12
CA ASN A 88 15.25 -3.62 21.18
C ASN A 88 15.50 -3.15 19.74
N ASN A 89 16.00 -1.93 19.53
CA ASN A 89 16.34 -1.45 18.20
C ASN A 89 17.55 -2.20 17.62
N ILE A 90 18.59 -2.45 18.43
CA ILE A 90 19.74 -3.27 18.04
C ILE A 90 19.28 -4.69 17.68
N ASN A 91 18.39 -5.28 18.47
CA ASN A 91 17.81 -6.60 18.19
C ASN A 91 17.00 -6.62 16.89
N LYS A 92 16.18 -5.58 16.62
CA LYS A 92 15.48 -5.46 15.34
C LYS A 92 16.47 -5.42 14.17
N PHE A 93 17.52 -4.59 14.30
CA PHE A 93 18.50 -4.38 13.24
C PHE A 93 19.34 -5.63 12.93
N TYR A 94 19.78 -6.37 13.95
CA TYR A 94 20.57 -7.61 13.75
C TYR A 94 19.73 -8.83 13.44
N ASN A 95 18.64 -9.05 14.19
CA ASN A 95 17.99 -10.35 14.26
C ASN A 95 16.66 -10.43 13.51
N LYS A 96 15.94 -9.31 13.41
CA LYS A 96 14.60 -9.30 12.82
C LYS A 96 14.58 -8.85 11.36
N MET A 97 15.33 -7.80 11.04
CA MET A 97 15.53 -7.33 9.67
C MET A 97 16.30 -8.38 8.86
N LYS A 98 15.82 -8.67 7.65
CA LYS A 98 16.41 -9.67 6.75
C LYS A 98 16.55 -9.12 5.34
N ILE A 99 17.38 -9.78 4.53
CA ILE A 99 17.47 -9.52 3.10
C ILE A 99 16.08 -9.73 2.47
N GLY A 100 15.66 -8.79 1.62
CA GLY A 100 14.35 -8.80 0.98
C GLY A 100 13.24 -8.08 1.76
N ASP A 101 13.49 -7.66 3.00
CA ASP A 101 12.58 -6.78 3.75
C ASP A 101 12.58 -5.36 3.15
N ILE A 102 11.48 -4.63 3.37
CA ILE A 102 11.34 -3.23 2.96
C ILE A 102 11.64 -2.33 4.14
N VAL A 103 12.51 -1.34 3.93
CA VAL A 103 12.77 -0.25 4.88
C VAL A 103 12.37 1.08 4.27
N ILE A 104 11.63 1.88 5.03
CA ILE A 104 11.19 3.22 4.68
C ILE A 104 12.07 4.21 5.46
N LEU A 105 12.74 5.09 4.73
CA LEU A 105 13.56 6.16 5.29
C LEU A 105 12.83 7.50 5.10
N PRO A 106 12.44 8.19 6.18
CA PRO A 106 11.92 9.54 6.09
C PRO A 106 13.06 10.56 6.00
N SER A 107 12.91 11.53 5.11
CA SER A 107 13.70 12.75 5.10
C SER A 107 13.39 13.62 6.32
N GLU A 108 14.08 14.75 6.45
CA GLU A 108 13.72 15.78 7.43
C GLU A 108 12.24 16.18 7.31
N GLY A 109 11.55 16.29 8.46
CA GLY A 109 10.10 16.53 8.54
C GLY A 109 9.21 15.46 7.88
N SER A 110 9.82 14.34 7.44
CA SER A 110 9.23 13.30 6.61
C SER A 110 8.62 13.85 5.32
N GLN A 111 9.20 14.89 4.71
CA GLN A 111 8.70 15.50 3.47
C GLN A 111 8.74 14.52 2.29
N VAL A 112 9.77 13.67 2.25
CA VAL A 112 9.96 12.59 1.30
C VAL A 112 10.20 11.30 2.06
N LEU A 113 9.65 10.22 1.56
CA LEU A 113 9.87 8.85 2.04
C LEU A 113 10.57 8.07 0.93
N MET A 114 11.73 7.51 1.24
CA MET A 114 12.42 6.59 0.36
C MET A 114 12.10 5.15 0.79
N PHE A 115 11.57 4.36 -0.14
CA PHE A 115 11.28 2.95 0.03
C PHE A 115 12.43 2.13 -0.57
N CYS A 116 12.99 1.25 0.25
CA CYS A 116 14.18 0.48 -0.11
C CYS A 116 14.02 -0.99 0.26
N GLU A 117 14.67 -1.85 -0.52
CA GLU A 117 14.85 -3.27 -0.19
C GLU A 117 16.19 -3.46 0.51
N ILE A 118 16.22 -4.24 1.59
CA ILE A 118 17.48 -4.64 2.26
C ILE A 118 18.17 -5.71 1.41
N THR A 119 19.45 -5.48 1.09
CA THR A 119 20.22 -6.35 0.19
C THR A 119 21.43 -7.02 0.84
N SER A 120 21.67 -6.80 2.14
CA SER A 120 22.72 -7.50 2.88
C SER A 120 22.36 -7.79 4.34
N ASP A 121 23.08 -8.75 4.92
CA ASP A 121 23.22 -8.88 6.37
C ASP A 121 23.94 -7.66 6.98
N VAL A 122 23.91 -7.58 8.31
CA VAL A 122 24.65 -6.53 9.04
C VAL A 122 26.14 -6.74 8.86
N TYR A 123 26.85 -5.68 8.53
CA TYR A 123 28.30 -5.62 8.57
C TYR A 123 28.75 -4.40 9.38
N ASN A 124 29.98 -4.45 9.89
CA ASN A 124 30.60 -3.34 10.58
C ASN A 124 31.52 -2.60 9.60
N GLN A 125 31.20 -1.35 9.33
CA GLN A 125 32.02 -0.45 8.52
C GLN A 125 33.10 0.18 9.40
N ASN A 126 34.35 0.15 8.93
CA ASN A 126 35.40 0.95 9.52
C ASN A 126 35.27 2.38 9.01
N ILE A 127 35.20 3.35 9.92
CA ILE A 127 35.00 4.76 9.64
C ILE A 127 36.14 5.49 10.32
N SER A 128 36.93 6.23 9.55
CA SER A 128 38.05 7.02 10.06
C SER A 128 37.55 8.26 10.80
N GLN A 129 38.36 8.79 11.72
CA GLN A 129 38.02 10.04 12.41
C GLN A 129 37.87 11.20 11.42
N THR A 130 38.69 11.23 10.36
CA THR A 130 38.62 12.23 9.30
C THR A 130 37.25 12.24 8.61
N GLU A 131 36.71 11.07 8.26
CA GLU A 131 35.37 10.98 7.66
C GLU A 131 34.27 11.50 8.60
N ILE A 132 34.39 11.23 9.90
CA ILE A 132 33.45 11.73 10.92
C ILE A 132 33.54 13.26 11.02
N ASP A 133 34.77 13.80 11.04
CA ASP A 133 35.03 15.25 11.11
C ASP A 133 34.54 15.99 9.86
N GLU A 134 34.52 15.31 8.70
CA GLU A 134 33.92 15.79 7.44
C GLU A 134 32.39 15.71 7.43
N GLY A 135 31.77 15.13 8.46
CA GLY A 135 30.32 15.07 8.64
C GLY A 135 29.67 13.76 8.19
N ASN A 136 30.44 12.71 7.89
CA ASN A 136 29.88 11.41 7.53
C ASN A 136 29.28 10.69 8.76
N CYS A 137 28.34 9.79 8.49
CA CYS A 137 27.64 9.04 9.51
C CYS A 137 28.61 8.17 10.32
N PRO A 138 28.73 8.39 11.64
CA PRO A 138 29.68 7.66 12.47
C PRO A 138 29.21 6.24 12.81
N TYR A 139 28.05 5.80 12.29
CA TYR A 139 27.45 4.53 12.67
C TYR A 139 28.12 3.34 11.98
N VAL A 140 28.72 2.48 12.80
CA VAL A 140 29.52 1.34 12.37
C VAL A 140 28.64 0.24 11.79
N LYS A 141 27.47 0.00 12.38
CA LYS A 141 26.59 -1.11 11.98
C LYS A 141 25.77 -0.71 10.77
N ARG A 142 26.02 -1.35 9.62
CA ARG A 142 25.38 -1.01 8.34
C ARG A 142 24.73 -2.22 7.69
N ARG A 143 23.70 -1.98 6.88
CA ARG A 143 23.14 -2.92 5.89
C ARG A 143 23.05 -2.21 4.56
N LYS A 144 23.36 -2.91 3.47
CA LYS A 144 23.17 -2.40 2.11
C LYS A 144 21.69 -2.39 1.78
N ILE A 145 21.29 -1.40 0.99
CA ILE A 145 19.92 -1.26 0.51
C ILE A 145 19.90 -1.02 -1.00
N LYS A 146 18.74 -1.24 -1.61
CA LYS A 146 18.45 -0.85 -2.99
C LYS A 146 17.21 0.03 -2.97
N THR A 147 17.33 1.23 -3.53
CA THR A 147 16.19 2.14 -3.69
C THR A 147 15.18 1.57 -4.67
N ILE A 148 13.91 1.54 -4.26
CA ILE A 148 12.79 1.12 -5.08
C ILE A 148 12.04 2.35 -5.59
N LYS A 149 11.66 3.26 -4.68
CA LYS A 149 10.79 4.38 -5.00
C LYS A 149 10.93 5.51 -3.97
N LEU A 150 10.77 6.75 -4.43
CA LEU A 150 10.60 7.92 -3.57
C LEU A 150 9.16 8.41 -3.66
N ILE A 151 8.55 8.69 -2.51
CA ILE A 151 7.18 9.19 -2.42
C ILE A 151 7.18 10.43 -1.53
N SER A 152 6.66 11.55 -2.06
CA SER A 152 6.43 12.74 -1.24
C SER A 152 5.32 12.47 -0.23
N LYS A 153 5.46 13.00 0.99
CA LYS A 153 4.42 12.97 2.04
C LYS A 153 3.05 13.39 1.51
N ARG A 154 3.00 14.36 0.59
CA ARG A 154 1.75 14.88 0.00
C ARG A 154 1.00 13.86 -0.85
N ASN A 155 1.71 12.86 -1.37
CA ASN A 155 1.20 11.82 -2.24
C ASN A 155 1.13 10.45 -1.53
N LEU A 156 1.42 10.42 -0.23
CA LEU A 156 1.35 9.21 0.58
C LEU A 156 -0.11 8.87 0.89
N ASP A 157 -0.47 7.59 0.90
CA ASP A 157 -1.78 7.14 1.36
C ASP A 157 -2.05 7.63 2.79
N LEU A 158 -3.25 8.17 3.05
CA LEU A 158 -3.69 8.61 4.37
C LEU A 158 -3.52 7.55 5.46
N LYS A 159 -3.68 6.27 5.13
CA LYS A 159 -3.44 5.17 6.06
C LYS A 159 -1.98 5.07 6.48
N LEU A 160 -1.06 5.29 5.55
CA LEU A 160 0.39 5.26 5.80
C LEU A 160 0.87 6.47 6.63
N PHE A 161 0.10 7.56 6.72
CA PHE A 161 0.49 8.69 7.59
C PHE A 161 0.59 8.29 9.07
N LYS A 162 -0.22 7.34 9.54
CA LYS A 162 -0.20 6.91 10.94
C LYS A 162 1.13 6.27 11.33
N MET A 163 1.79 5.54 10.41
CA MET A 163 3.08 4.92 10.67
C MET A 163 4.16 5.97 11.01
N LEU A 164 4.06 7.17 10.44
CA LEU A 164 5.00 8.27 10.66
C LEU A 164 4.89 8.92 12.04
N GLN A 165 3.90 8.56 12.86
CA GLN A 165 3.75 9.09 14.22
C GLN A 165 4.70 8.41 15.22
N SER A 166 5.21 7.22 14.89
CA SER A 166 6.13 6.51 15.78
C SER A 166 7.45 7.27 15.94
N HIS A 167 7.85 7.60 17.17
CA HIS A 167 9.11 8.30 17.47
C HIS A 167 10.32 7.37 17.70
N HIS A 168 10.14 6.05 17.56
CA HIS A 168 11.24 5.10 17.71
C HIS A 168 12.20 5.15 16.51
N THR A 169 13.47 4.82 16.75
CA THR A 169 14.49 4.69 15.70
C THR A 169 14.09 3.66 14.65
N ILE A 170 13.64 2.48 15.10
CA ILE A 170 13.11 1.42 14.24
C ILE A 170 11.71 1.03 14.69
N SER A 171 10.75 1.08 13.77
CA SER A 171 9.38 0.62 14.00
C SER A 171 9.03 -0.51 13.04
N ASP A 172 8.40 -1.55 13.59
CA ASP A 172 7.72 -2.57 12.79
C ASP A 172 6.43 -1.93 12.24
N ILE A 173 6.24 -2.01 10.93
CA ILE A 173 5.09 -1.42 10.22
C ILE A 173 4.40 -2.46 9.34
N ASN A 174 4.46 -3.75 9.73
CA ASN A 174 3.83 -4.86 9.00
C ASN A 174 2.30 -4.71 8.87
N ASP A 175 1.65 -4.03 9.81
CA ASP A 175 0.22 -3.69 9.75
C ASP A 175 -0.16 -2.86 8.51
N TYR A 176 0.82 -2.22 7.88
CA TYR A 176 0.66 -1.39 6.68
C TYR A 176 1.17 -2.08 5.40
N SER A 177 1.50 -3.37 5.47
CA SER A 177 2.12 -4.12 4.37
C SER A 177 1.35 -4.03 3.05
N ASN A 178 0.02 -4.14 3.09
CA ASN A 178 -0.83 -4.07 1.89
C ASN A 178 -0.79 -2.67 1.25
N GLU A 179 -0.90 -1.60 2.05
CA GLU A 179 -0.81 -0.23 1.58
C GLU A 179 0.59 0.11 1.05
N ILE A 180 1.65 -0.44 1.65
CA ILE A 180 3.03 -0.29 1.16
C ILE A 180 3.19 -1.00 -0.18
N ASP A 181 2.80 -2.28 -0.27
CA ASP A 181 2.90 -3.06 -1.51
C ASP A 181 2.13 -2.39 -2.65
N SER A 182 0.90 -1.93 -2.39
CA SER A 182 0.08 -1.21 -3.37
C SER A 182 0.65 0.16 -3.77
N SER A 183 1.49 0.77 -2.93
CA SER A 183 2.19 2.02 -3.25
C SER A 183 3.41 1.78 -4.15
N LEU A 184 4.04 0.61 -4.02
CA LEU A 184 5.21 0.19 -4.79
C LEU A 184 4.83 -0.46 -6.13
N HIS A 185 3.76 -1.25 -6.12
CA HIS A 185 3.32 -2.06 -7.24
C HIS A 185 1.83 -1.89 -7.49
N ASP A 186 1.48 -1.80 -8.77
CA ASP A 186 0.11 -1.68 -9.26
C ASP A 186 -0.37 -2.96 -9.96
N PHE A 187 0.52 -3.94 -10.14
CA PHE A 187 0.19 -5.31 -10.51
C PHE A 187 1.24 -6.27 -9.93
N TYR A 188 0.83 -7.21 -9.07
CA TYR A 188 1.74 -8.15 -8.41
C TYR A 188 1.03 -9.42 -7.94
N VAL A 189 1.81 -10.45 -7.62
CA VAL A 189 1.37 -11.68 -6.94
C VAL A 189 1.91 -11.68 -5.51
N LYS A 190 1.11 -12.08 -4.52
CA LYS A 190 1.53 -12.27 -3.14
C LYS A 190 0.87 -13.53 -2.58
N GLY A 191 1.66 -14.58 -2.41
CA GLY A 191 1.13 -15.90 -2.07
C GLY A 191 0.19 -16.41 -3.16
N GLU A 192 -1.05 -16.71 -2.79
CA GLU A 192 -2.09 -17.19 -3.71
C GLU A 192 -2.95 -16.05 -4.30
N LYS A 193 -2.63 -14.79 -3.96
CA LYS A 193 -3.40 -13.61 -4.38
C LYS A 193 -2.74 -12.91 -5.56
N ILE A 194 -3.56 -12.55 -6.54
CA ILE A 194 -3.19 -11.65 -7.63
C ILE A 194 -3.81 -10.30 -7.33
N VAL A 195 -3.00 -9.23 -7.29
CA VAL A 195 -3.47 -7.88 -7.00
C VAL A 195 -3.23 -7.01 -8.22
N TYR A 196 -4.31 -6.44 -8.76
CA TYR A 196 -4.31 -5.52 -9.89
C TYR A 196 -5.01 -4.22 -9.47
N SER A 197 -4.27 -3.12 -9.48
CA SER A 197 -4.73 -1.83 -8.95
C SER A 197 -4.84 -0.80 -10.06
N ILE A 198 -6.07 -0.37 -10.36
CA ILE A 198 -6.32 0.80 -11.22
C ILE A 198 -6.23 2.05 -10.36
N LYS A 199 -5.32 2.96 -10.70
CA LYS A 199 -5.12 4.20 -9.95
C LYS A 199 -6.07 5.28 -10.46
N ILE A 200 -6.79 5.92 -9.56
CA ILE A 200 -7.65 7.07 -9.90
C ILE A 200 -6.88 8.34 -9.52
N ASN A 201 -6.46 9.10 -10.52
CA ASN A 201 -5.59 10.28 -10.35
C ASN A 201 -6.38 11.58 -10.12
N LYS A 202 -7.72 11.50 -10.10
CA LYS A 202 -8.59 12.65 -9.89
C LYS A 202 -8.51 13.16 -8.45
N LYS A 203 -8.08 14.41 -8.29
CA LYS A 203 -8.01 15.11 -6.99
C LYS A 203 -9.38 15.55 -6.44
N THR A 204 -10.45 15.37 -7.21
CA THR A 204 -11.82 15.84 -6.96
C THR A 204 -12.83 14.67 -6.96
N THR A 205 -14.13 14.96 -6.86
CA THR A 205 -15.20 13.95 -6.87
C THR A 205 -15.27 13.20 -8.21
N LEU A 206 -15.48 11.89 -8.13
CA LEU A 206 -15.80 11.06 -9.28
C LEU A 206 -17.31 11.15 -9.55
N SER A 207 -17.72 11.29 -10.82
CA SER A 207 -19.15 11.24 -11.16
C SER A 207 -19.71 9.84 -10.89
N ALA A 208 -21.01 9.75 -10.60
CA ALA A 208 -21.68 8.45 -10.42
C ALA A 208 -21.56 7.56 -11.67
N GLU A 209 -21.54 8.17 -12.86
CA GLU A 209 -21.31 7.50 -14.13
C GLU A 209 -19.90 6.89 -14.18
N ASN A 210 -18.85 7.67 -13.93
CA ASN A 210 -17.47 7.17 -13.96
C ASN A 210 -17.24 6.08 -12.89
N LEU A 211 -17.87 6.19 -11.72
CA LEU A 211 -17.82 5.16 -10.69
C LEU A 211 -18.46 3.85 -11.18
N ARG A 212 -19.64 3.93 -11.83
CA ARG A 212 -20.32 2.78 -12.44
C ARG A 212 -19.43 2.12 -13.50
N THR A 213 -18.79 2.91 -14.35
CA THR A 213 -17.87 2.39 -15.38
C THR A 213 -16.74 1.59 -14.73
N LEU A 214 -16.09 2.13 -13.69
CA LEU A 214 -15.00 1.44 -12.97
C LEU A 214 -15.45 0.13 -12.32
N THR A 215 -16.62 0.12 -11.68
CA THR A 215 -17.17 -1.10 -11.05
C THR A 215 -17.55 -2.16 -12.07
N ASN A 216 -17.87 -1.75 -13.30
CA ASN A 216 -18.29 -2.67 -14.36
C ASN A 216 -17.14 -3.28 -15.16
N ILE A 217 -15.90 -2.82 -14.99
CA ILE A 217 -14.73 -3.32 -15.75
C ILE A 217 -14.63 -4.85 -15.75
N PRO A 218 -14.78 -5.57 -14.61
CA PRO A 218 -14.70 -7.04 -14.62
C PRO A 218 -15.78 -7.69 -15.49
N TRP A 219 -17.02 -7.20 -15.43
CA TRP A 219 -18.14 -7.73 -16.20
C TRP A 219 -17.95 -7.49 -17.70
N ILE A 220 -17.48 -6.29 -18.07
CA ILE A 220 -17.14 -5.98 -19.46
C ILE A 220 -16.03 -6.92 -19.94
N ALA A 221 -14.96 -7.08 -19.16
CA ALA A 221 -13.86 -7.98 -19.50
C ALA A 221 -14.34 -9.44 -19.66
N ASN A 222 -15.24 -9.90 -18.80
CA ASN A 222 -15.84 -11.23 -18.88
C ASN A 222 -16.51 -11.52 -20.23
N GLU A 223 -17.25 -10.55 -20.76
CA GLU A 223 -17.90 -10.67 -22.08
C GLU A 223 -16.88 -10.73 -23.23
N TYR A 224 -15.84 -9.89 -23.20
CA TYR A 224 -14.83 -9.85 -24.25
C TYR A 224 -13.90 -11.06 -24.24
N LEU A 225 -13.62 -11.59 -23.05
CA LEU A 225 -12.79 -12.78 -22.88
C LEU A 225 -13.55 -14.08 -23.12
N HIS A 226 -14.88 -14.03 -23.28
CA HIS A 226 -15.75 -15.20 -23.25
C HIS A 226 -15.41 -16.12 -22.07
N ASN A 227 -15.24 -15.51 -20.88
CA ASN A 227 -14.68 -16.21 -19.73
C ASN A 227 -15.64 -17.27 -19.19
N ASP A 228 -15.24 -18.54 -19.34
CA ASP A 228 -15.86 -19.74 -18.79
C ASP A 228 -14.98 -20.44 -17.74
N PHE A 229 -13.76 -19.92 -17.53
CA PHE A 229 -12.70 -20.53 -16.71
C PHE A 229 -12.57 -19.93 -15.31
N TYR A 230 -13.20 -18.78 -15.04
CA TYR A 230 -13.14 -18.11 -13.75
C TYR A 230 -14.51 -17.55 -13.33
N ASN A 231 -14.94 -17.88 -12.11
CA ASN A 231 -16.18 -17.38 -11.54
C ASN A 231 -15.99 -15.96 -11.00
N LEU A 232 -16.63 -14.97 -11.62
CA LEU A 232 -16.50 -13.56 -11.21
C LEU A 232 -17.02 -13.27 -9.79
N SER A 233 -17.91 -14.11 -9.25
CA SER A 233 -18.37 -13.94 -7.86
C SER A 233 -17.24 -14.08 -6.83
N ASP A 234 -16.12 -14.72 -7.21
CA ASP A 234 -14.93 -14.85 -6.35
C ASP A 234 -13.99 -13.64 -6.45
N LEU A 235 -14.25 -12.70 -7.37
CA LEU A 235 -13.43 -11.49 -7.57
C LEU A 235 -13.80 -10.40 -6.56
N MET A 236 -12.91 -10.15 -5.61
CA MET A 236 -13.08 -9.09 -4.62
C MET A 236 -12.57 -7.75 -5.15
N SER A 237 -13.45 -6.74 -5.21
CA SER A 237 -13.08 -5.35 -5.52
C SER A 237 -13.17 -4.47 -4.27
N THR A 238 -12.12 -3.70 -3.99
CA THR A 238 -12.10 -2.71 -2.90
C THR A 238 -11.94 -1.32 -3.49
N ILE A 239 -12.87 -0.42 -3.15
CA ILE A 239 -12.84 0.98 -3.60
C ILE A 239 -12.60 1.86 -2.37
N TYR A 240 -11.45 2.54 -2.34
CA TYR A 240 -11.12 3.49 -1.28
C TYR A 240 -11.84 4.83 -1.52
N ILE A 241 -13.12 4.89 -1.17
CA ILE A 241 -13.84 6.15 -1.00
C ILE A 241 -13.56 6.60 0.44
N LYS A 242 -13.06 7.84 0.64
CA LYS A 242 -12.65 8.43 1.93
C LYS A 242 -13.36 7.77 3.12
N SER A 243 -12.66 6.95 3.92
CA SER A 243 -13.27 6.21 5.04
C SER A 243 -12.56 6.50 6.37
N PRO A 244 -13.30 6.79 7.46
CA PRO A 244 -14.74 7.01 7.49
C PRO A 244 -15.11 8.27 6.69
N GLY A 245 -16.18 8.21 5.91
CA GLY A 245 -16.61 9.35 5.12
C GLY A 245 -17.98 9.15 4.50
N LYS A 246 -18.51 10.25 3.97
CA LYS A 246 -19.82 10.35 3.34
C LYS A 246 -19.65 10.36 1.82
N GLN A 247 -20.53 9.67 1.11
CA GLN A 247 -20.68 9.85 -0.33
C GLN A 247 -21.64 11.02 -0.56
N GLU A 248 -21.14 12.08 -1.19
CA GLU A 248 -21.92 13.28 -1.47
C GLU A 248 -22.30 13.32 -2.95
N TYR A 249 -23.58 13.54 -3.22
CA TYR A 249 -24.13 13.73 -4.55
C TYR A 249 -24.63 15.17 -4.64
N GLU A 250 -24.12 15.95 -5.60
CA GLU A 250 -24.57 17.33 -5.86
C GLU A 250 -25.28 17.40 -7.21
N GLY A 251 -26.37 18.16 -7.27
CA GLY A 251 -27.05 18.48 -8.53
C GLY A 251 -27.71 19.85 -8.45
N LYS A 252 -27.76 20.57 -9.58
CA LYS A 252 -28.26 21.95 -9.66
C LYS A 252 -29.55 22.04 -10.45
N GLY A 253 -30.47 22.89 -9.99
CA GLY A 253 -31.71 23.21 -10.69
C GLY A 253 -32.88 22.26 -10.41
N LYS A 254 -34.04 22.57 -11.02
CA LYS A 254 -35.32 21.91 -10.72
C LYS A 254 -35.35 20.42 -11.10
N ASN A 255 -34.63 20.02 -12.15
CA ASN A 255 -34.56 18.62 -12.59
C ASN A 255 -33.74 17.77 -11.62
N ALA A 256 -32.63 18.30 -11.08
CA ALA A 256 -31.84 17.63 -10.06
C ALA A 256 -32.66 17.41 -8.78
N ALA A 257 -33.46 18.40 -8.36
CA ALA A 257 -34.35 18.25 -7.20
C ALA A 257 -35.35 17.09 -7.37
N LYS A 258 -35.96 16.96 -8.56
CA LYS A 258 -36.86 15.82 -8.86
C LYS A 258 -36.14 14.47 -8.79
N TYR A 259 -34.93 14.40 -9.35
CA TYR A 259 -34.11 13.21 -9.29
C TYR A 259 -33.78 12.82 -7.84
N PHE A 260 -33.36 13.77 -7.00
CA PHE A 260 -33.03 13.49 -5.60
C PHE A 260 -34.22 13.03 -4.78
N VAL A 261 -35.44 13.50 -5.06
CA VAL A 261 -36.66 12.98 -4.41
C VAL A 261 -36.83 11.50 -4.73
N GLY A 262 -36.73 11.10 -6.00
CA GLY A 262 -36.80 9.69 -6.40
C GLY A 262 -35.66 8.86 -5.82
N PHE A 263 -34.43 9.38 -5.87
CA PHE A 263 -33.25 8.74 -5.32
C PHE A 263 -33.37 8.49 -3.82
N CYS A 264 -33.88 9.44 -3.04
CA CYS A 264 -34.11 9.28 -1.60
C CYS A 264 -35.13 8.18 -1.29
N ILE A 265 -36.22 8.09 -2.06
CA ILE A 265 -37.24 7.05 -1.86
C ILE A 265 -36.64 5.67 -2.17
N ILE A 266 -35.98 5.53 -3.33
CA ILE A 266 -35.39 4.27 -3.78
C ILE A 266 -34.27 3.82 -2.84
N SER A 267 -33.38 4.72 -2.41
CA SER A 267 -32.26 4.38 -1.52
C SER A 267 -32.74 3.89 -0.16
N ASN A 268 -33.79 4.49 0.41
CA ASN A 268 -34.40 4.01 1.65
C ASN A 268 -35.11 2.66 1.46
N ILE A 269 -35.79 2.45 0.34
CA ILE A 269 -36.41 1.15 0.00
C ILE A 269 -35.35 0.03 -0.07
N LEU A 270 -34.22 0.31 -0.72
CA LEU A 270 -33.15 -0.67 -0.91
C LEU A 270 -32.36 -0.95 0.38
N LEU A 271 -31.97 0.09 1.11
CA LEU A 271 -31.07 -0.02 2.26
C LEU A 271 -31.79 -0.30 3.59
N GLY A 272 -33.11 -0.15 3.61
CA GLY A 272 -33.92 -0.27 4.83
C GLY A 272 -33.93 1.05 5.58
N GLY A 273 -35.12 1.63 5.68
CA GLY A 273 -35.31 2.98 6.23
C GLY A 273 -36.78 3.39 6.25
N LYS A 274 -37.05 4.48 6.97
CA LYS A 274 -38.38 5.06 7.08
C LYS A 274 -38.41 6.41 6.37
N VAL A 275 -39.25 6.52 5.35
CA VAL A 275 -39.46 7.76 4.60
C VAL A 275 -40.87 8.27 4.85
N GLU A 276 -40.96 9.53 5.25
CA GLU A 276 -42.22 10.24 5.44
C GLU A 276 -42.27 11.42 4.45
N ILE A 277 -43.14 11.31 3.44
CA ILE A 277 -43.35 12.37 2.45
C ILE A 277 -44.86 12.63 2.36
N LYS A 278 -45.27 13.82 2.81
CA LYS A 278 -46.68 14.23 2.90
C LYS A 278 -47.50 13.21 3.72
N ASN A 279 -48.43 12.49 3.06
CA ASN A 279 -49.34 11.53 3.70
C ASN A 279 -48.89 10.07 3.51
N PHE A 280 -47.70 9.83 2.95
CA PHE A 280 -47.18 8.50 2.72
C PHE A 280 -46.02 8.24 3.66
N THR A 281 -46.17 7.21 4.49
CA THR A 281 -45.11 6.65 5.32
C THR A 281 -44.76 5.28 4.75
N ILE A 282 -43.51 5.11 4.32
CA ILE A 282 -42.99 3.85 3.82
C ILE A 282 -41.87 3.43 4.76
N GLU A 283 -42.01 2.25 5.35
CA GLU A 283 -41.01 1.62 6.19
C GLU A 283 -40.66 0.26 5.57
N THR A 284 -39.37 0.02 5.39
CA THR A 284 -38.84 -1.17 4.73
C THR A 284 -37.64 -1.67 5.50
N ASN A 285 -37.46 -2.99 5.55
CA ASN A 285 -36.30 -3.64 6.16
C ASN A 285 -35.11 -3.75 5.18
N GLY A 286 -35.25 -3.19 3.97
CA GLY A 286 -34.24 -3.23 2.91
C GLY A 286 -34.46 -4.42 1.97
N LEU A 287 -34.33 -4.16 0.66
CA LEU A 287 -34.45 -5.17 -0.41
C LEU A 287 -33.16 -5.33 -1.21
N ALA A 288 -32.04 -4.76 -0.74
CA ALA A 288 -30.78 -4.75 -1.47
C ALA A 288 -30.32 -6.15 -1.91
N GLU A 289 -30.40 -7.15 -1.02
CA GLU A 289 -29.98 -8.53 -1.33
C GLU A 289 -30.87 -9.20 -2.39
N GLU A 290 -32.18 -8.92 -2.38
CA GLU A 290 -33.15 -9.49 -3.32
C GLU A 290 -33.05 -8.82 -4.70
N TYR A 291 -32.80 -7.50 -4.72
CA TYR A 291 -32.54 -6.74 -5.95
C TYR A 291 -31.23 -7.17 -6.62
N ILE A 292 -30.16 -7.40 -5.86
CA ILE A 292 -28.87 -7.89 -6.40
C ILE A 292 -29.06 -9.23 -7.13
N LYS A 293 -29.81 -10.18 -6.54
CA LYS A 293 -30.11 -11.48 -7.16
C LYS A 293 -30.94 -11.37 -8.45
N ILE A 294 -31.93 -10.47 -8.49
CA ILE A 294 -32.77 -10.24 -9.68
C ILE A 294 -31.95 -9.58 -10.80
N ASN A 295 -31.03 -8.68 -10.45
CA ASN A 295 -30.20 -7.99 -11.42
C ASN A 295 -29.13 -8.92 -12.03
N GLU A 296 -28.56 -9.85 -11.26
CA GLU A 296 -27.70 -10.93 -11.79
C GLU A 296 -28.41 -11.81 -12.84
N GLN A 297 -29.73 -12.01 -12.71
CA GLN A 297 -30.54 -12.74 -13.71
C GLN A 297 -30.88 -11.89 -14.94
N LYS A 298 -31.10 -10.57 -14.78
CA LYS A 298 -31.46 -9.65 -15.87
C LYS A 298 -30.28 -9.07 -16.64
N LEU A 299 -29.09 -8.99 -16.04
CA LEU A 299 -27.86 -8.51 -16.67
C LEU A 299 -27.40 -9.35 -17.88
N LYS A 300 -28.08 -10.47 -18.19
CA LYS A 300 -27.83 -11.27 -19.38
C LYS A 300 -28.40 -10.67 -20.67
N GLU A 301 -29.25 -9.65 -20.62
CA GLU A 301 -29.80 -9.01 -21.81
C GLU A 301 -29.98 -7.50 -21.60
N ASP A 302 -28.99 -6.69 -21.97
CA ASP A 302 -29.24 -5.45 -22.72
C ASP A 302 -27.97 -4.78 -23.26
N HIS A 303 -28.10 -4.15 -24.43
CA HIS A 303 -27.02 -3.50 -25.18
C HIS A 303 -26.42 -2.27 -24.45
N GLU A 304 -25.34 -2.47 -23.69
CA GLU A 304 -24.45 -1.40 -23.20
C GLU A 304 -23.02 -1.47 -23.79
N LYS A 305 -22.82 -2.21 -24.89
CA LYS A 305 -21.48 -2.56 -25.37
C LYS A 305 -20.64 -1.37 -25.87
N ASN A 306 -21.28 -0.32 -26.40
CA ASN A 306 -20.58 0.84 -26.97
C ASN A 306 -20.40 1.98 -25.95
N ARG A 307 -21.35 2.16 -25.01
CA ARG A 307 -21.32 3.27 -24.05
C ARG A 307 -20.17 3.14 -23.06
N HIS A 308 -19.98 1.94 -22.50
CA HIS A 308 -18.89 1.69 -21.54
C HIS A 308 -17.51 1.86 -22.18
N GLN A 309 -17.36 1.51 -23.46
CA GLN A 309 -16.10 1.69 -24.19
C GLN A 309 -15.77 3.16 -24.38
N GLU A 310 -16.72 3.97 -24.86
CA GLU A 310 -16.53 5.41 -25.01
C GLU A 310 -16.23 6.10 -23.67
N GLU A 311 -16.90 5.68 -22.59
CA GLU A 311 -16.64 6.21 -21.24
C GLU A 311 -15.25 5.82 -20.72
N MET A 312 -14.82 4.58 -20.94
CA MET A 312 -13.47 4.11 -20.59
C MET A 312 -12.38 4.85 -21.36
N GLU A 313 -12.59 5.13 -22.65
CA GLU A 313 -11.67 5.96 -23.44
C GLU A 313 -11.62 7.39 -22.94
N LYS A 314 -12.77 8.00 -22.61
CA LYS A 314 -12.82 9.34 -22.00
C LYS A 314 -12.07 9.40 -20.68
N LEU A 315 -12.24 8.41 -19.80
CA LEU A 315 -11.53 8.32 -18.52
C LEU A 315 -10.01 8.28 -18.69
N LYS A 316 -9.53 7.53 -19.69
CA LYS A 316 -8.10 7.46 -20.04
C LYS A 316 -7.58 8.77 -20.64
N LEU A 317 -8.29 9.34 -21.61
CA LEU A 317 -7.91 10.58 -22.30
C LEU A 317 -7.84 11.79 -21.36
N GLN A 318 -8.73 11.83 -20.37
CA GLN A 318 -8.75 12.89 -19.36
C GLN A 318 -7.73 12.67 -18.22
N GLY A 319 -7.02 11.53 -18.23
CA GLY A 319 -6.06 11.17 -17.18
C GLY A 319 -6.70 10.94 -15.81
N GLU A 320 -8.02 10.66 -15.76
CA GLU A 320 -8.74 10.46 -14.51
C GLU A 320 -8.45 9.08 -13.89
N ALA A 321 -8.17 8.09 -14.72
CA ALA A 321 -7.79 6.74 -14.32
C ALA A 321 -6.56 6.26 -15.10
N GLU A 322 -5.66 5.59 -14.40
CA GLU A 322 -4.43 5.00 -14.93
C GLU A 322 -4.43 3.50 -14.63
N VAL A 323 -4.44 2.70 -15.68
CA VAL A 323 -4.28 1.25 -15.59
C VAL A 323 -2.80 0.89 -15.55
N PRO A 324 -2.39 -0.18 -14.86
CA PRO A 324 -1.04 -0.70 -14.94
C PRO A 324 -0.59 -0.85 -16.40
N ASP A 325 0.50 -0.17 -16.79
CA ASP A 325 1.12 -0.40 -18.09
C ASP A 325 1.65 -1.84 -18.13
N ILE A 326 1.06 -2.68 -18.98
CA ILE A 326 1.45 -4.09 -19.09
C ILE A 326 2.81 -4.26 -19.76
N ASN A 327 3.26 -3.28 -20.55
CA ASN A 327 4.49 -3.40 -21.34
C ASN A 327 5.74 -3.38 -20.46
N LYS A 328 5.73 -2.68 -19.32
CA LYS A 328 6.83 -2.72 -18.34
C LYS A 328 7.09 -4.11 -17.75
N TYR A 329 6.11 -5.02 -17.88
CA TYR A 329 6.20 -6.40 -17.40
C TYR A 329 6.52 -7.40 -18.51
N LYS A 330 6.64 -6.98 -19.78
CA LYS A 330 7.04 -7.89 -20.85
C LYS A 330 8.48 -8.33 -20.66
N LYS A 331 8.77 -9.63 -20.86
CA LYS A 331 10.17 -10.11 -20.95
C LYS A 331 10.84 -9.40 -22.14
N THR A 332 11.95 -8.69 -21.91
CA THR A 332 12.80 -8.15 -22.99
C THR A 332 13.29 -9.34 -23.83
N PRO A 333 13.24 -9.27 -25.17
CA PRO A 333 13.84 -10.31 -25.99
C PRO A 333 15.35 -10.33 -25.72
N ASN A 334 15.86 -11.51 -25.35
CA ASN A 334 17.29 -11.78 -25.25
C ASN A 334 17.97 -11.68 -26.62
#